data_AF-A0A2W5E280-F1
#
_entry.id   AF-A0A2W5E280-F1
#
_cell.length_a   1.000
_cell.length_b   1.000
_cell.length_c   1.000
_cell.angle_alpha   90.00
_cell.angle_beta   90.00
_cell.angle_gamma   90.00
#
_symmetry.space_group_name_H-M   'P 1'
#
loop_
_entity.id
_entity.type
_entity.pdbx_description
1 polymer ?
#
loop_
_entity_poly.entity_id
_entity_poly.type
_entity_poly.pdbx_seq_one_letter_code
_entity_poly.pdbx_strand_id
1 'polypeptide(L)'
;MFRLKLPTDPRWANIAEDNLEEILTDHAWCEQKAATNAIGLITMVPEHTDMVTELLAIAQEEMEHFHQVHEIIKKRGGVLGRTRKDDYVNDLLKFIVKGGNRTDLLVDKMLFFLFF
;
A
#
# COMPACT_ATOMS: atom_id res chain seq x y z
N MET A 1 2.11 21.25 3.61
CA MET A 1 1.77 20.47 2.41
C MET A 1 2.28 19.05 2.63
N PHE A 2 1.41 18.03 2.54
CA PHE A 2 1.80 16.63 2.74
C PHE A 2 2.53 16.12 1.50
N ARG A 3 3.85 16.03 1.57
CA ARG A 3 4.72 15.55 0.51
C ARG A 3 5.90 14.82 1.13
N LEU A 4 6.53 13.93 0.36
CA LEU A 4 7.80 13.32 0.74
C LEU A 4 8.84 14.41 1.02
N LYS A 5 9.64 14.19 2.08
CA LYS A 5 10.67 15.15 2.51
C LYS A 5 11.93 15.08 1.66
N LEU A 6 12.15 13.97 0.98
CA LEU A 6 13.35 13.69 0.19
C LEU A 6 12.95 12.97 -1.11
N PRO A 7 13.67 13.20 -2.22
CA PRO A 7 13.52 12.38 -3.41
C PRO A 7 14.11 10.98 -3.19
N THR A 8 13.65 10.00 -3.97
CA THR A 8 14.26 8.67 -4.03
C THR A 8 15.73 8.78 -4.46
N ASP A 9 16.63 8.09 -3.76
CA ASP A 9 18.04 8.03 -4.14
C ASP A 9 18.16 7.38 -5.54
N PRO A 10 18.82 8.03 -6.52
CA PRO A 10 18.98 7.46 -7.87
C PRO A 10 19.60 6.07 -7.89
N ARG A 11 20.41 5.71 -6.89
CA ARG A 11 21.01 4.37 -6.76
C ARG A 11 19.95 3.28 -6.59
N TRP A 12 18.79 3.61 -6.03
CA TRP A 12 17.70 2.65 -5.85
C TRP A 12 17.25 2.05 -7.19
N ALA A 13 17.18 2.86 -8.25
CA ALA A 13 16.78 2.37 -9.58
C ALA A 13 17.75 1.32 -10.12
N ASN A 14 19.06 1.55 -9.95
CA ASN A 14 20.08 0.58 -10.38
C ASN A 14 19.96 -0.75 -9.61
N ILE A 15 19.74 -0.69 -8.29
CA ILE A 15 19.58 -1.88 -7.45
C ILE A 15 18.29 -2.63 -7.81
N ALA A 16 17.21 -1.90 -8.09
CA ALA A 16 15.93 -2.49 -8.48
C ALA A 16 16.01 -3.22 -9.83
N GLU A 17 16.80 -2.69 -10.78
CA GLU A 17 17.00 -3.31 -12.09
C GLU A 17 17.71 -4.68 -11.98
N ASP A 18 18.63 -4.84 -11.04
CA ASP A 18 19.37 -6.09 -10.82
C ASP A 18 18.49 -7.23 -10.29
N ASN A 19 17.29 -6.95 -9.75
CA ASN A 19 16.40 -7.95 -9.15
C ASN A 19 14.91 -7.66 -9.40
N LEU A 20 14.53 -7.57 -10.68
CA LEU A 20 13.16 -7.25 -11.09
C LEU A 20 12.11 -8.26 -10.60
N GLU A 21 12.44 -9.55 -10.44
CA GLU A 21 11.49 -10.56 -9.97
C GLU A 21 11.03 -10.29 -8.53
N GLU A 22 11.99 -9.93 -7.66
CA GLU A 22 11.68 -9.55 -6.29
C GLU A 22 10.89 -8.25 -6.24
N ILE A 23 11.26 -7.25 -7.04
CA ILE A 23 10.56 -5.96 -7.11
C ILE A 23 9.11 -6.15 -7.58
N LEU A 24 8.87 -6.96 -8.61
CA LEU A 24 7.51 -7.23 -9.09
C LEU A 24 6.66 -7.96 -8.04
N THR A 25 7.26 -8.92 -7.33
CA THR A 25 6.56 -9.62 -6.23
C THR A 25 6.21 -8.64 -5.11
N ASP A 26 7.15 -7.81 -4.67
CA ASP A 26 6.95 -6.82 -3.61
C ASP A 26 5.89 -5.79 -4.02
N HIS A 27 5.97 -5.27 -5.25
CA HIS A 27 4.99 -4.36 -5.83
C HIS A 27 3.59 -4.99 -5.84
N ALA A 28 3.44 -6.21 -6.33
CA ALA A 28 2.14 -6.89 -6.30
C ALA A 28 1.57 -6.97 -4.87
N TRP A 29 2.40 -7.29 -3.87
CA TRP A 29 1.94 -7.29 -2.48
C TRP A 29 1.63 -5.88 -1.94
N CYS A 30 2.31 -4.83 -2.41
CA CYS A 30 1.96 -3.45 -2.09
C CYS A 30 0.55 -3.08 -2.58
N GLU A 31 0.20 -3.40 -3.81
CA GLU A 31 -1.16 -3.10 -4.33
C GLU A 31 -2.24 -3.87 -3.57
N GLN A 32 -2.00 -5.15 -3.29
CA GLN A 32 -2.93 -5.96 -2.50
C GLN A 32 -3.09 -5.43 -1.07
N LYS A 33 -2.00 -4.97 -0.44
CA LYS A 33 -2.01 -4.34 0.89
C LYS A 33 -2.78 -3.02 0.87
N ALA A 34 -2.60 -2.19 -0.17
CA ALA A 34 -3.33 -0.94 -0.36
C ALA A 34 -4.85 -1.18 -0.45
N ALA A 35 -5.27 -2.14 -1.28
CA ALA A 35 -6.67 -2.54 -1.38
C ALA A 35 -7.22 -3.03 -0.03
N THR A 36 -6.45 -3.87 0.69
CA THR A 36 -6.85 -4.38 2.01
C THR A 36 -6.99 -3.26 3.05
N ASN A 37 -6.10 -2.27 3.02
CA ASN A 37 -6.17 -1.10 3.90
C ASN A 37 -7.42 -0.25 3.61
N ALA A 38 -7.74 -0.01 2.33
CA ALA A 38 -8.95 0.69 1.93
C ALA A 38 -10.22 -0.03 2.43
N ILE A 39 -10.28 -1.36 2.26
CA ILE A 39 -11.37 -2.18 2.80
C ILE A 39 -11.45 -2.08 4.33
N GLY A 40 -10.32 -2.09 5.03
CA GLY A 40 -10.26 -1.88 6.47
C GLY A 40 -10.85 -0.53 6.89
N LEU A 41 -10.51 0.54 6.17
CA LEU A 41 -11.03 1.89 6.42
C LEU A 41 -12.56 1.95 6.25
N ILE A 42 -13.14 1.28 5.25
CA ILE A 42 -14.60 1.22 5.05
C ILE A 42 -15.32 0.75 6.32
N THR A 43 -14.77 -0.26 7.01
CA THR A 43 -15.35 -0.78 8.26
C THR A 43 -15.28 0.21 9.42
N MET A 44 -14.37 1.19 9.35
CA MET A 44 -14.18 2.22 10.38
C MET A 44 -15.06 3.46 10.16
N VAL A 45 -15.56 3.70 8.95
CA VAL A 45 -16.36 4.89 8.60
C VAL A 45 -17.70 4.58 7.91
N PRO A 46 -18.47 3.55 8.30
CA PRO A 46 -19.70 3.18 7.60
C PRO A 46 -20.77 4.29 7.59
N GLU A 47 -20.73 5.21 8.54
CA GLU A 47 -21.60 6.38 8.64
C GLU A 47 -21.30 7.48 7.60
N HIS A 48 -20.13 7.44 6.95
CA HIS A 48 -19.66 8.44 6.00
C HIS A 48 -19.74 7.90 4.56
N THR A 49 -20.92 7.95 3.97
CA THR A 49 -21.23 7.29 2.70
C THR A 49 -20.37 7.77 1.53
N ASP A 50 -20.03 9.06 1.51
CA ASP A 50 -19.12 9.66 0.51
C ASP A 50 -17.72 9.05 0.61
N MET A 51 -17.15 8.97 1.82
CA MET A 51 -15.86 8.33 2.03
C MET A 51 -15.89 6.84 1.68
N VAL A 52 -16.98 6.14 1.99
CA VAL A 52 -17.15 4.74 1.61
C VAL A 52 -17.14 4.57 0.09
N THR A 53 -17.81 5.44 -0.66
CA THR A 53 -17.80 5.41 -2.13
C THR A 53 -16.38 5.58 -2.69
N GLU A 54 -15.62 6.55 -2.19
CA GLU A 54 -14.24 6.78 -2.64
C GLU A 54 -13.31 5.60 -2.27
N LEU A 55 -13.41 5.08 -1.04
CA LEU A 55 -12.60 3.93 -0.60
C LEU A 55 -12.91 2.65 -1.39
N LEU A 56 -14.16 2.47 -1.81
CA LEU A 56 -14.54 1.36 -2.71
C LEU A 56 -13.89 1.50 -4.08
N ALA A 57 -13.87 2.70 -4.65
CA ALA A 57 -13.22 2.97 -5.93
C ALA A 57 -11.71 2.69 -5.85
N ILE A 58 -11.05 3.19 -4.79
CA ILE A 58 -9.62 2.95 -4.53
C ILE A 58 -9.35 1.44 -4.40
N ALA A 59 -10.14 0.72 -3.59
CA ALA A 59 -9.93 -0.72 -3.41
C ALA A 59 -10.06 -1.52 -4.73
N GLN A 60 -10.95 -1.08 -5.63
CA GLN A 60 -11.10 -1.68 -6.96
C GLN A 60 -9.91 -1.35 -7.86
N GLU A 61 -9.46 -0.09 -7.88
CA GLU A 61 -8.31 0.36 -8.66
C GLU A 61 -7.03 -0.39 -8.26
N GLU A 62 -6.74 -0.52 -6.96
CA GLU A 62 -5.54 -1.23 -6.51
C GLU A 62 -5.61 -2.74 -6.77
N MET A 63 -6.79 -3.34 -6.77
CA MET A 63 -6.95 -4.73 -7.18
C MET A 63 -6.74 -4.92 -8.69
N GLU A 64 -7.07 -3.92 -9.51
CA GLU A 64 -6.75 -3.90 -10.93
C GLU A 64 -5.23 -3.74 -11.15
N HIS A 65 -4.56 -2.84 -10.40
CA HIS A 65 -3.11 -2.74 -10.41
C HIS A 65 -2.43 -4.07 -10.01
N PHE A 66 -2.92 -4.71 -8.96
CA PHE A 66 -2.44 -6.04 -8.56
C PHE A 66 -2.57 -7.07 -9.69
N HIS A 67 -3.72 -7.09 -10.37
CA HIS A 67 -3.93 -7.95 -11.53
C HIS A 67 -2.93 -7.68 -12.65
N GLN A 68 -2.69 -6.41 -12.97
CA GLN A 68 -1.74 -6.00 -14.02
C GLN A 68 -0.32 -6.44 -13.69
N VAL A 69 0.15 -6.23 -12.46
CA VAL A 69 1.50 -6.66 -12.03
C VAL A 69 1.61 -8.18 -12.09
N HIS A 70 0.58 -8.91 -11.65
CA HIS A 70 0.56 -10.37 -11.74
C HIS A 70 0.62 -10.88 -13.19
N GLU A 71 -0.07 -10.24 -14.13
CA GLU A 71 0.05 -10.58 -15.55
C GLU A 71 1.45 -10.26 -16.11
N ILE A 72 2.13 -9.21 -15.63
CA ILE A 72 3.53 -8.94 -15.99
C ILE A 72 4.46 -10.05 -15.49
N ILE A 73 4.29 -10.50 -14.24
CA ILE A 73 5.04 -11.62 -13.66
C ILE A 73 4.87 -12.87 -14.52
N LYS A 74 3.62 -13.21 -14.87
CA LYS A 74 3.32 -14.36 -15.74
C LYS A 74 3.93 -14.23 -17.14
N LYS A 75 3.84 -13.06 -17.76
CA LYS A 75 4.43 -12.79 -19.09
C LYS A 75 5.95 -12.96 -19.09
N ARG A 76 6.60 -12.75 -17.96
CA ARG A 76 8.04 -12.97 -17.75
C ARG A 76 8.40 -14.42 -17.40
N GLY A 77 7.41 -15.32 -17.31
CA GLY A 77 7.62 -16.74 -16.98
C GLY A 77 7.78 -17.02 -15.48
N GLY A 78 7.53 -16.03 -14.63
CA GLY A 78 7.61 -16.16 -13.17
C GLY A 78 6.30 -16.61 -12.52
N VAL A 79 6.35 -16.79 -11.21
CA VAL A 79 5.18 -17.01 -10.34
C VAL A 79 5.16 -15.98 -9.22
N LEU A 80 3.98 -15.63 -8.71
CA LEU A 80 3.89 -14.68 -7.59
C LEU A 80 4.63 -15.25 -6.37
N GLY A 81 5.70 -14.57 -5.96
CA GLY A 81 6.49 -14.97 -4.79
C GLY A 81 5.79 -14.70 -3.47
N ARG A 82 6.37 -15.20 -2.38
CA ARG A 82 5.84 -14.96 -1.03
C ARG A 82 6.07 -13.52 -0.61
N THR A 83 5.13 -12.98 0.15
CA THR A 83 5.32 -11.69 0.82
C THR A 83 6.52 -11.75 1.78
N ARG A 84 7.32 -10.68 1.80
CA ARG A 84 8.44 -10.49 2.72
C ARG A 84 8.07 -9.50 3.82
N LYS A 85 8.85 -9.49 4.89
CA LYS A 85 8.71 -8.46 5.92
C LYS A 85 9.11 -7.11 5.34
N ASP A 86 8.26 -6.12 5.57
CA ASP A 86 8.44 -4.75 5.11
C ASP A 86 8.84 -3.87 6.29
N ASP A 87 10.14 -3.58 6.41
CA ASP A 87 10.65 -2.79 7.53
C ASP A 87 10.13 -1.34 7.49
N TYR A 88 9.89 -0.78 6.30
CA TYR A 88 9.33 0.57 6.14
C TYR A 88 7.92 0.65 6.72
N VAL A 89 7.05 -0.29 6.35
CA VAL A 89 5.70 -0.37 6.89
C VAL A 89 5.71 -0.61 8.40
N ASN A 90 6.59 -1.49 8.88
CA ASN A 90 6.71 -1.75 10.31
C ASN A 90 7.17 -0.53 11.10
N ASP A 91 8.03 0.30 10.52
CA ASP A 91 8.45 1.55 11.13
C ASP A 91 7.34 2.61 11.10
N LEU A 92 6.60 2.72 10.00
CA LEU A 92 5.43 3.60 9.91
C LEU A 92 4.35 3.25 10.94
N LEU A 93 4.07 1.95 11.13
CA LEU A 93 3.09 1.48 12.11
C LEU A 93 3.42 1.88 13.55
N LYS A 94 4.68 2.19 13.88
CA LYS A 94 5.07 2.68 15.22
C LYS A 94 4.56 4.09 15.51
N PHE A 95 4.24 4.87 14.48
CA PHE A 95 3.73 6.23 14.63
C PHE A 95 2.22 6.29 14.89
N ILE A 96 1.50 5.17 14.71
CA ILE A 96 0.07 5.09 15.03
C ILE A 96 -0.09 5.11 16.56
N VAL A 97 -0.81 6.11 17.07
CA VAL A 97 -1.02 6.31 18.51
C VAL A 97 -1.94 5.23 19.05
N LYS A 98 -1.45 4.46 20.04
CA LYS A 98 -2.26 3.44 20.74
C LYS A 98 -2.99 4.10 21.91
N GLY A 99 -4.33 3.96 21.95
CA GLY A 99 -5.17 4.43 23.06
C GLY A 99 -5.80 5.82 22.88
N GLY A 100 -5.73 6.40 21.67
CA GLY A 100 -6.48 7.62 21.31
C GLY A 100 -7.98 7.38 21.09
N ASN A 101 -8.72 8.43 20.74
CA ASN A 101 -10.13 8.29 20.38
C ASN A 101 -10.29 7.69 18.96
N ARG A 102 -11.52 7.30 18.57
CA ARG A 102 -11.81 6.69 17.25
C ARG A 102 -11.37 7.57 16.08
N THR A 103 -11.50 8.89 16.22
CA THR A 103 -11.13 9.86 15.18
C THR A 103 -9.62 9.96 15.02
N ASP A 104 -8.86 9.97 16.13
CA ASP A 104 -7.39 10.00 16.08
C ASP A 104 -6.85 8.77 15.33
N LEU A 105 -7.39 7.58 15.64
CA LEU A 105 -7.01 6.35 14.97
C LEU A 105 -7.35 6.37 13.47
N LEU A 106 -8.51 6.94 13.10
CA LEU A 106 -8.89 7.09 11.70
C LEU A 106 -7.91 8.00 10.95
N VAL A 107 -7.56 9.14 11.53
CA VAL A 107 -6.59 10.09 10.94
C VAL A 107 -5.23 9.42 10.77
N ASP A 108 -4.74 8.71 11.79
CA ASP A 108 -3.47 7.98 11.71
C ASP A 108 -3.49 6.91 10.61
N LYS A 109 -4.62 6.20 10.45
CA LYS A 109 -4.79 5.19 9.39
C LYS A 109 -4.83 5.81 7.99
N MET A 110 -5.49 6.96 7.82
CA MET A 110 -5.51 7.69 6.55
C MET A 110 -4.14 8.27 6.22
N LEU A 111 -3.41 8.81 7.21
CA LEU A 111 -2.04 9.29 7.01
C LEU A 111 -1.07 8.15 6.69
N PHE A 112 -1.24 7.00 7.34
CA PHE A 112 -0.49 5.80 7.01
C PHE A 112 -0.72 5.39 5.56
N PHE A 113 -1.98 5.38 5.10
CA PHE A 113 -2.33 5.07 3.71
C PHE A 113 -1.73 6.07 2.71
N LEU A 114 -1.60 7.36 3.06
CA LEU A 114 -1.01 8.39 2.20
C LEU A 114 0.51 8.22 1.99
N PHE A 115 1.22 7.64 2.96
CA PHE A 115 2.67 7.44 2.91
C PHE A 115 3.08 6.00 2.57
N PHE A 116 2.11 5.13 2.35
CA PHE A 116 2.31 3.78 1.83
C PHE A 116 2.55 3.84 0.33
#